data_AF-A0A942MVG8-F1
#
_entry.id   AF-A0A942MVG8-F1
#
_cell.length_a   1.000
_cell.length_b   1.000
_cell.length_c   1.000
_cell.angle_alpha   90.00
_cell.angle_beta   90.00
_cell.angle_gamma   90.00
#
_symmetry.space_group_name_H-M   'P 1'
#
loop_
_entity.id
_entity.type
_entity.pdbx_description
1 polymer ?
#
loop_
_entity_poly.entity_id
_entity_poly.type
_entity_poly.pdbx_seq_one_letter_code
_entity_poly.pdbx_strand_id
1 'polypeptide(L)'
;MNYFSKAFLTFVFLTFDFLLVSCSGSSCVKEETNIPPEIFEKGNKFIISLTGEEFFSMYINPELTKSFQIQNGYFLTYKFSMPEKPFVYGSIRFTVDSLGGVLRDTEISGIPNCIQLPEECEFIIDEELAVKIAKDNNLDEGIKEWNKNFIWSSIYNKYVWQILSTLRESVGEFGYRGNGKEMIIDTNTGEVLALNEWRIN
;
A
#
# COMPACT_ATOMS: atom_id res chain seq x y z
N MET A 1 58.35 -25.74 -47.30
CA MET A 1 57.47 -26.17 -46.19
C MET A 1 57.48 -25.05 -45.16
N ASN A 2 56.34 -24.34 -45.08
CA ASN A 2 55.83 -23.45 -44.02
C ASN A 2 56.81 -22.52 -43.27
N TYR A 3 56.78 -21.23 -43.61
CA TYR A 3 56.07 -20.15 -42.90
C TYR A 3 56.83 -19.63 -41.68
N PHE A 4 57.38 -18.41 -41.78
CA PHE A 4 57.39 -17.36 -40.75
C PHE A 4 58.35 -16.24 -41.19
N SER A 5 57.85 -15.06 -41.53
CA SER A 5 58.59 -13.82 -41.39
C SER A 5 57.65 -12.64 -41.23
N LYS A 6 58.12 -11.70 -40.41
CA LYS A 6 57.41 -10.62 -39.73
C LYS A 6 57.02 -9.46 -40.64
N ALA A 7 56.13 -8.66 -40.04
CA ALA A 7 56.03 -7.21 -40.11
C ALA A 7 55.07 -6.62 -41.15
N PHE A 8 53.99 -6.01 -40.67
CA PHE A 8 53.83 -4.57 -40.85
C PHE A 8 52.85 -3.99 -39.81
N LEU A 9 53.24 -2.85 -39.25
CA LEU A 9 52.42 -1.97 -38.41
C LEU A 9 51.23 -1.43 -39.22
N THR A 10 50.02 -1.46 -38.67
CA THR A 10 49.02 -0.43 -38.98
C THR A 10 48.22 -0.09 -37.73
N PHE A 11 48.45 1.14 -37.27
CA PHE A 11 47.70 1.83 -36.24
C PHE A 11 46.38 2.31 -36.87
N VAL A 12 45.23 1.84 -36.38
CA VAL A 12 43.92 2.38 -36.75
C VAL A 12 43.18 2.72 -35.46
N PHE A 13 43.33 3.97 -35.04
CA PHE A 13 42.29 4.69 -34.32
C PHE A 13 41.20 5.04 -35.34
N LEU A 14 39.93 4.81 -35.02
CA LEU A 14 38.81 5.72 -35.30
C LEU A 14 37.50 5.12 -34.74
N THR A 15 37.13 5.66 -33.58
CA THR A 15 35.78 6.04 -33.17
C THR A 15 34.64 5.05 -33.45
N PHE A 16 34.37 4.20 -32.46
CA PHE A 16 33.08 3.56 -32.32
C PHE A 16 32.09 4.62 -31.82
N ASP A 17 31.34 5.21 -32.75
CA ASP A 17 30.17 6.03 -32.43
C ASP A 17 29.13 5.13 -31.76
N PHE A 18 29.23 5.00 -30.44
CA PHE A 18 28.10 4.66 -29.61
C PHE A 18 27.12 5.83 -29.73
N LEU A 19 26.21 5.73 -30.69
CA LEU A 19 24.97 6.48 -30.68
C LEU A 19 24.24 6.10 -29.39
N LEU A 20 24.48 6.90 -28.36
CA LEU A 20 23.58 7.08 -27.25
C LEU A 20 22.23 7.44 -27.86
N VAL A 21 21.34 6.45 -27.96
CA VAL A 21 19.91 6.71 -28.05
C VAL A 21 19.51 7.27 -26.69
N SER A 22 19.82 8.54 -26.50
CA SER A 22 19.23 9.38 -25.48
C SER A 22 17.74 9.42 -25.82
N CYS A 23 16.94 8.65 -25.08
CA CYS A 23 15.50 8.85 -25.06
C CYS A 23 15.27 10.32 -24.67
N SER A 24 14.88 11.08 -25.68
CA SER A 24 14.31 12.41 -25.60
C SER A 24 13.27 12.45 -24.48
N GLY A 25 13.41 13.42 -23.60
CA GLY A 25 12.66 13.54 -22.36
C GLY A 25 11.18 13.21 -22.52
N SER A 26 10.76 12.15 -21.82
CA SER A 26 9.43 12.18 -21.24
C SER A 26 9.44 13.37 -20.27
N SER A 27 8.55 14.33 -20.51
CA SER A 27 8.11 15.27 -19.50
C SER A 27 7.73 14.46 -18.25
N CYS A 28 8.66 14.31 -17.31
CA CYS A 28 8.34 13.99 -15.93
C CYS A 28 7.56 15.19 -15.44
N VAL A 29 6.24 15.16 -15.60
CA VAL A 29 5.34 16.04 -14.87
C VAL A 29 5.64 15.70 -13.41
N LYS A 30 6.48 16.52 -12.77
CA LYS A 30 6.62 16.47 -11.33
C LYS A 30 5.22 16.74 -10.81
N GLU A 31 4.64 15.77 -10.11
CA GLU A 31 3.47 16.06 -9.30
C GLU A 31 3.91 17.11 -8.27
N GLU A 32 3.60 18.37 -8.54
CA GLU A 32 4.00 19.48 -7.68
C GLU A 32 3.07 19.49 -6.46
N THR A 33 3.67 19.34 -5.28
CA THR A 33 3.02 19.56 -3.99
C THR A 33 3.59 20.82 -3.37
N ASN A 34 2.75 21.58 -2.66
CA ASN A 34 3.17 22.76 -1.90
C ASN A 34 3.84 22.41 -0.57
N ILE A 35 4.04 21.11 -0.30
CA ILE A 35 4.69 20.61 0.91
C ILE A 35 6.21 20.57 0.69
N PRO A 36 7.02 21.18 1.59
CA PRO A 36 8.46 21.13 1.46
C PRO A 36 9.01 19.69 1.48
N PRO A 37 10.00 19.33 0.63
CA PRO A 37 10.56 17.98 0.56
C PRO A 37 11.03 17.43 1.93
N GLU A 38 11.60 18.29 2.77
CA GLU A 38 12.07 17.92 4.11
C GLU A 38 10.95 17.39 5.04
N ILE A 39 9.70 17.77 4.80
CA ILE A 39 8.55 17.26 5.54
C ILE A 39 8.28 15.80 5.17
N PHE A 40 8.34 15.47 3.88
CA PHE A 40 8.26 14.09 3.42
C PHE A 40 9.46 13.26 3.87
N GLU A 41 10.68 13.82 3.88
CA GLU A 41 11.85 13.11 4.41
C GLU A 41 11.66 12.70 5.88
N LYS A 42 11.07 13.56 6.70
CA LYS A 42 10.75 13.23 8.11
C LYS A 42 9.60 12.23 8.22
N GLY A 43 8.56 12.36 7.38
CA GLY A 43 7.48 11.38 7.27
C GLY A 43 8.00 9.99 6.89
N ASN A 44 8.91 9.91 5.91
CA ASN A 44 9.56 8.67 5.48
C ASN A 44 10.32 8.03 6.64
N LYS A 45 11.12 8.82 7.38
CA LYS A 45 11.85 8.32 8.55
C LYS A 45 10.92 7.74 9.61
N PHE A 46 9.76 8.35 9.82
CA PHE A 46 8.76 7.82 10.75
C PHE A 46 8.19 6.47 10.27
N ILE A 47 7.77 6.36 9.00
CA ILE A 47 7.27 5.10 8.46
C ILE A 47 8.36 4.02 8.51
N ILE A 48 9.57 4.33 8.05
CA ILE A 48 10.74 3.43 8.09
C ILE A 48 11.02 2.95 9.51
N SER A 49 10.82 3.79 10.54
CA SER A 49 11.02 3.37 11.93
C SER A 49 10.05 2.29 12.41
N LEU A 50 8.91 2.12 11.72
CA LEU A 50 7.90 1.10 12.00
C LEU A 50 7.98 -0.09 11.05
N THR A 51 8.33 0.13 9.79
CA THR A 51 8.30 -0.90 8.74
C THR A 51 9.67 -1.47 8.38
N GLY A 52 10.75 -0.74 8.66
CA GLY A 52 12.07 -0.99 8.11
C GLY A 52 12.26 -0.38 6.71
N GLU A 53 13.54 -0.20 6.35
CA GLU A 53 13.95 0.49 5.12
C GLU A 53 13.62 -0.32 3.85
N GLU A 54 13.87 -1.63 3.89
CA GLU A 54 13.59 -2.53 2.77
C GLU A 54 12.09 -2.53 2.43
N PHE A 55 11.23 -2.80 3.41
CA PHE A 55 9.78 -2.81 3.23
C PHE A 55 9.25 -1.46 2.70
N PHE A 56 9.71 -0.35 3.28
CA PHE A 56 9.34 0.98 2.82
C PHE A 56 9.70 1.18 1.35
N SER A 57 10.95 0.87 0.98
CA SER A 57 11.46 1.06 -0.38
C SER A 57 10.73 0.23 -1.43
N MET A 58 10.26 -0.96 -1.06
CA MET A 58 9.57 -1.87 -1.98
C MET A 58 8.10 -1.53 -2.15
N TYR A 59 7.42 -1.09 -1.08
CA TYR A 59 5.96 -1.13 -1.04
C TYR A 59 5.28 0.21 -0.73
N ILE A 60 6.01 1.22 -0.26
CA ILE A 60 5.42 2.47 0.22
C ILE A 60 5.93 3.64 -0.61
N ASN A 61 5.01 4.39 -1.20
CA ASN A 61 5.32 5.55 -2.03
C ASN A 61 4.49 6.77 -1.59
N PRO A 62 5.07 7.98 -1.50
CA PRO A 62 4.30 9.18 -1.17
C PRO A 62 3.24 9.48 -2.24
N GLU A 63 2.03 9.84 -1.81
CA GLU A 63 0.96 10.34 -2.69
C GLU A 63 0.90 11.87 -2.58
N LEU A 64 1.67 12.55 -3.42
CA LEU A 64 1.86 14.00 -3.36
C LEU A 64 0.55 14.76 -3.60
N THR A 65 -0.31 14.26 -4.48
CA THR A 65 -1.62 14.85 -4.82
C THR A 65 -2.67 14.72 -3.73
N LYS A 66 -2.50 13.77 -2.79
CA LYS A 66 -3.38 13.56 -1.63
C LYS A 66 -2.82 14.13 -0.33
N SER A 67 -1.58 14.63 -0.38
CA SER A 67 -0.95 15.28 0.75
C SER A 67 -1.14 16.79 0.63
N PHE A 68 -1.54 17.46 1.70
CA PHE A 68 -1.83 18.89 1.68
C PHE A 68 -1.45 19.59 2.98
N GLN A 69 -1.21 20.90 2.88
CA GLN A 69 -0.98 21.75 4.04
C GLN A 69 -2.28 21.96 4.82
N ILE A 70 -2.18 21.93 6.14
CA ILE A 70 -3.26 22.27 7.07
C ILE A 70 -2.82 23.47 7.93
N GLN A 71 -3.74 24.01 8.73
CA GLN A 71 -3.50 25.25 9.50
C GLN A 71 -2.19 25.23 10.32
N ASN A 72 -1.86 24.09 10.95
CA ASN A 72 -0.73 23.96 11.87
C ASN A 72 0.31 22.91 11.43
N GLY A 73 0.40 22.61 10.13
CA GLY A 73 1.34 21.60 9.63
C GLY A 73 0.88 20.98 8.32
N TYR A 74 1.03 19.67 8.21
CA TYR A 74 0.78 18.94 6.97
C TYR A 74 0.07 17.61 7.22
N PHE A 75 -0.86 17.27 6.33
CA PHE A 75 -1.44 15.95 6.24
C PHE A 75 -0.70 15.18 5.15
N LEU A 76 -0.05 14.08 5.52
CA LEU A 76 0.74 13.26 4.60
C LEU A 76 -0.03 11.99 4.26
N THR A 77 -0.07 11.67 2.97
CA THR A 77 -0.63 10.42 2.45
C THR A 77 0.42 9.66 1.67
N TYR A 78 0.47 8.35 1.89
CA TYR A 78 1.29 7.42 1.13
C TYR A 78 0.41 6.28 0.62
N LYS A 79 0.79 5.74 -0.53
CA LYS A 79 0.24 4.51 -1.09
C LYS A 79 1.07 3.35 -0.58
N PHE A 80 0.40 2.34 -0.05
CA PHE A 80 1.00 1.05 0.29
C PHE A 80 0.47 0.01 -0.70
N SER A 81 1.35 -0.76 -1.34
CA SER A 81 0.96 -1.86 -2.21
C SER A 81 2.10 -2.85 -2.44
N MET A 82 1.80 -4.15 -2.52
CA MET A 82 2.78 -5.20 -2.81
C MET A 82 2.54 -5.81 -4.20
N PRO A 83 3.43 -5.59 -5.19
CA PRO A 83 3.23 -6.08 -6.56
C PRO A 83 3.02 -7.60 -6.68
N GLU A 84 3.71 -8.37 -5.87
CA GLU A 84 3.65 -9.83 -5.80
C GLU A 84 2.41 -10.36 -5.07
N LYS A 85 1.71 -9.49 -4.33
CA LYS A 85 0.44 -9.78 -3.65
C LYS A 85 -0.58 -8.70 -4.00
N PRO A 86 -1.22 -8.76 -5.19
CA PRO A 86 -2.01 -7.66 -5.73
C PRO A 86 -3.25 -7.28 -4.89
N PHE A 87 -3.68 -8.15 -3.98
CA PHE A 87 -4.73 -7.87 -2.99
C PHE A 87 -4.24 -7.00 -1.82
N VAL A 88 -2.93 -6.90 -1.60
CA VAL A 88 -2.34 -6.05 -0.57
C VAL A 88 -2.20 -4.64 -1.13
N TYR A 89 -3.13 -3.79 -0.73
CA TYR A 89 -3.13 -2.37 -1.01
C TYR A 89 -3.68 -1.59 0.17
N GLY A 90 -3.22 -0.35 0.33
CA GLY A 90 -3.62 0.49 1.43
C GLY A 90 -3.18 1.93 1.26
N SER A 91 -3.59 2.75 2.21
CA SER A 91 -3.19 4.14 2.30
C SER A 91 -2.71 4.41 3.71
N ILE A 92 -1.50 4.92 3.81
CA ILE A 92 -0.90 5.39 5.05
C ILE A 92 -1.20 6.87 5.18
N ARG A 93 -1.70 7.29 6.34
CA ARG A 93 -2.14 8.67 6.58
C ARG A 93 -1.79 9.11 7.98
N PHE A 94 -1.21 10.29 8.12
CA PHE A 94 -0.93 10.89 9.42
C PHE A 94 -0.66 12.39 9.27
N THR A 95 -0.72 13.09 10.41
CA THR A 95 -0.45 14.52 10.49
C THR A 95 0.93 14.79 11.08
N VAL A 96 1.61 15.80 10.56
CA VAL A 96 2.85 16.33 11.10
C VAL A 96 2.71 17.83 11.36
N ASP A 97 3.48 18.36 12.31
CA ASP A 97 3.58 19.80 12.56
C ASP A 97 4.33 20.53 11.42
N SER A 98 4.46 21.85 11.55
CA SER A 98 5.18 22.69 10.57
C SER A 98 6.67 22.36 10.42
N LEU A 99 7.25 21.61 11.36
CA LEU A 99 8.64 21.15 11.34
C LEU A 99 8.74 19.68 10.90
N GLY A 100 7.65 19.00 10.59
CA GLY A 100 7.62 17.58 10.20
C GLY A 100 7.68 16.60 11.38
N GLY A 101 7.41 17.05 12.61
CA GLY A 101 7.21 16.19 13.77
C GLY A 101 5.82 15.55 13.76
N VAL A 102 5.73 14.23 13.93
CA VAL A 102 4.46 13.48 13.90
C VAL A 102 3.57 13.86 15.09
N LEU A 103 2.32 14.25 14.81
CA LEU A 103 1.31 14.57 15.81
C LEU A 103 0.60 13.30 16.28
N ARG A 104 1.07 12.72 17.38
CA ARG A 104 0.60 11.42 17.92
C ARG A 104 -0.78 11.46 18.56
N ASP A 105 -1.29 12.65 18.85
CA ASP A 105 -2.66 12.90 19.33
C ASP A 105 -3.69 12.93 18.19
N THR A 106 -3.22 12.88 16.93
CA THR A 106 -4.06 12.70 15.75
C THR A 106 -4.02 11.26 15.25
N GLU A 107 -4.99 10.88 14.41
CA GLU A 107 -5.02 9.55 13.82
C GLU A 107 -3.77 9.28 12.97
N ILE A 108 -3.13 8.14 13.26
CA ILE A 108 -2.08 7.54 12.44
C ILE A 108 -2.65 6.22 11.92
N SER A 109 -2.72 6.08 10.60
CA SER A 109 -3.47 5.00 9.96
C SER A 109 -2.64 4.34 8.87
N GLY A 110 -2.82 3.03 8.71
CA GLY A 110 -2.27 2.23 7.60
C GLY A 110 -0.80 1.82 7.70
N ILE A 111 -0.08 2.13 8.78
CA ILE A 111 1.35 1.79 8.91
C ILE A 111 1.49 0.47 9.68
N PRO A 112 1.86 -0.64 9.04
CA PRO A 112 2.07 -1.90 9.75
C PRO A 112 3.38 -1.84 10.55
N ASN A 113 3.46 -2.59 11.65
CA ASN A 113 4.58 -2.55 12.58
C ASN A 113 5.58 -3.70 12.32
N CYS A 114 6.17 -3.74 11.12
CA CYS A 114 7.05 -4.83 10.70
C CYS A 114 8.32 -4.96 11.57
N ILE A 115 8.77 -3.89 12.23
CA ILE A 115 9.97 -3.94 13.07
C ILE A 115 9.72 -4.71 14.36
N GLN A 116 8.56 -4.51 15.00
CA GLN A 116 8.24 -5.20 16.25
C GLN A 116 7.49 -6.51 16.01
N LEU A 117 6.71 -6.59 14.93
CA LEU A 117 5.89 -7.73 14.53
C LEU A 117 6.11 -8.01 13.03
N PRO A 118 7.25 -8.62 12.64
CA PRO A 118 7.55 -8.89 11.23
C PRO A 118 6.46 -9.69 10.50
N GLU A 119 5.79 -10.59 11.22
CA GLU A 119 4.69 -11.39 10.72
C GLU A 119 3.49 -10.55 10.27
N GLU A 120 3.29 -9.35 10.81
CA GLU A 120 2.18 -8.46 10.42
C GLU A 120 2.34 -7.88 9.02
N CYS A 121 3.51 -8.07 8.39
CA CYS A 121 3.86 -7.56 7.07
C CYS A 121 3.99 -8.64 6.00
N GLU A 122 3.70 -9.89 6.35
CA GLU A 122 3.76 -10.99 5.39
C GLU A 122 2.52 -11.04 4.51
N PHE A 123 1.32 -10.85 5.07
CA PHE A 123 0.01 -10.98 4.42
C PHE A 123 -0.14 -12.32 3.69
N ILE A 124 -0.09 -13.43 4.43
CA ILE A 124 -0.12 -14.77 3.86
C ILE A 124 -1.53 -15.26 3.50
N ILE A 125 -2.58 -14.67 4.07
CA ILE A 125 -3.97 -15.00 3.77
C ILE A 125 -4.42 -14.17 2.58
N ASP A 126 -4.62 -14.81 1.43
CA ASP A 126 -5.21 -14.18 0.25
C ASP A 126 -6.74 -14.17 0.31
N GLU A 127 -7.37 -13.61 -0.73
CA GLU A 127 -8.82 -13.49 -0.81
C GLU A 127 -9.53 -14.86 -0.82
N GLU A 128 -8.99 -15.85 -1.54
CA GLU A 128 -9.58 -17.18 -1.65
C GLU A 128 -9.57 -17.89 -0.30
N LEU A 129 -8.44 -17.82 0.41
CA LEU A 129 -8.29 -18.40 1.74
C LEU A 129 -9.16 -17.66 2.77
N ALA A 130 -9.28 -16.33 2.70
CA ALA A 130 -10.18 -15.57 3.55
C ALA A 130 -11.65 -15.99 3.34
N VAL A 131 -12.08 -16.18 2.09
CA VAL A 131 -13.42 -16.69 1.76
C VAL A 131 -13.62 -18.10 2.32
N LYS A 132 -12.63 -18.97 2.19
CA LYS A 132 -12.68 -20.32 2.76
C LYS A 132 -12.86 -20.27 4.28
N ILE A 133 -12.06 -19.45 4.98
CA ILE A 133 -12.16 -19.26 6.43
C ILE A 133 -13.56 -18.77 6.82
N ALA A 134 -14.13 -17.82 6.08
CA ALA A 134 -15.48 -17.33 6.35
C ALA A 134 -16.56 -18.41 6.19
N LYS A 135 -16.44 -19.27 5.18
CA LYS A 135 -17.33 -20.43 5.00
C LYS A 135 -17.19 -21.42 6.15
N ASP A 136 -15.95 -21.77 6.49
CA ASP A 136 -15.64 -22.73 7.56
C ASP A 136 -16.12 -22.22 8.95
N ASN A 137 -16.23 -20.90 9.11
CA ASN A 137 -16.73 -20.24 10.32
C ASN A 137 -18.21 -19.82 10.23
N ASN A 138 -18.98 -20.40 9.30
CA ASN A 138 -20.43 -20.21 9.16
C ASN A 138 -20.86 -18.74 9.01
N LEU A 139 -20.11 -17.93 8.26
CA LEU A 139 -20.65 -16.66 7.78
C LEU A 139 -21.82 -16.97 6.84
N ASP A 140 -22.98 -16.36 7.08
CA ASP A 140 -24.17 -16.60 6.25
C ASP A 140 -23.91 -16.13 4.81
N GLU A 141 -24.37 -16.90 3.83
CA GLU A 141 -24.46 -16.42 2.46
C GLU A 141 -25.44 -15.24 2.38
N GLY A 142 -25.05 -14.22 1.64
CA GLY A 142 -25.88 -13.05 1.41
C GLY A 142 -26.89 -13.27 0.29
N ILE A 143 -27.78 -12.30 0.08
CA ILE A 143 -28.62 -12.20 -1.12
C ILE A 143 -27.80 -11.90 -2.39
N LYS A 144 -26.50 -11.65 -2.24
CA LYS A 144 -25.49 -11.44 -3.27
C LYS A 144 -24.15 -11.98 -2.79
N GLU A 145 -23.17 -12.03 -3.70
CA GLU A 145 -21.80 -12.42 -3.36
C GLU A 145 -21.24 -11.58 -2.22
N TRP A 146 -20.43 -12.21 -1.37
CA TRP A 146 -19.76 -11.50 -0.29
C TRP A 146 -18.84 -10.42 -0.84
N ASN A 147 -18.92 -9.25 -0.22
CA ASN A 147 -17.94 -8.21 -0.46
C ASN A 147 -16.70 -8.50 0.40
N LYS A 148 -15.52 -8.50 -0.23
CA LYS A 148 -14.24 -8.93 0.35
C LYS A 148 -13.29 -7.74 0.27
N ASN A 149 -12.96 -7.15 1.41
CA ASN A 149 -12.10 -5.97 1.45
C ASN A 149 -10.86 -6.26 2.28
N PHE A 150 -9.69 -5.96 1.73
CA PHE A 150 -8.45 -5.83 2.49
C PHE A 150 -8.36 -4.39 3.00
N ILE A 151 -8.44 -4.19 4.32
CA ILE A 151 -8.53 -2.85 4.93
C ILE A 151 -7.66 -2.72 6.16
N TRP A 152 -7.24 -1.50 6.46
CA TRP A 152 -6.67 -1.16 7.77
C TRP A 152 -7.80 -1.06 8.80
N SER A 153 -7.71 -1.83 9.89
CA SER A 153 -8.62 -1.69 11.03
C SER A 153 -7.95 -0.87 12.13
N SER A 154 -8.52 0.29 12.45
CA SER A 154 -8.07 1.11 13.59
C SER A 154 -8.34 0.47 14.94
N ILE A 155 -9.30 -0.47 15.02
CA ILE A 155 -9.63 -1.22 16.25
C ILE A 155 -8.50 -2.19 16.59
N TYR A 156 -7.98 -2.91 15.59
CA TYR A 156 -6.92 -3.90 15.77
C TYR A 156 -5.52 -3.36 15.46
N ASN A 157 -5.44 -2.14 14.92
CA ASN A 157 -4.22 -1.47 14.47
C ASN A 157 -3.38 -2.33 13.50
N LYS A 158 -4.06 -3.01 12.57
CA LYS A 158 -3.46 -3.90 11.57
C LYS A 158 -4.34 -4.02 10.32
N TYR A 159 -3.79 -4.57 9.24
CA TYR A 159 -4.59 -4.95 8.07
C TYR A 159 -5.36 -6.25 8.29
N VAL A 160 -6.63 -6.24 7.89
CA VAL A 160 -7.57 -7.36 8.05
C VAL A 160 -8.32 -7.62 6.75
N TRP A 161 -8.79 -8.85 6.60
CA TRP A 161 -9.87 -9.15 5.67
C TRP A 161 -11.20 -8.85 6.33
N GLN A 162 -12.00 -8.02 5.68
CA GLN A 162 -13.39 -7.76 6.02
C GLN A 162 -14.27 -8.45 4.98
N ILE A 163 -15.03 -9.45 5.42
CA ILE A 163 -15.99 -10.16 4.57
C ILE A 163 -17.41 -9.79 5.00
N LEU A 164 -18.12 -9.10 4.10
CA LEU A 164 -19.48 -8.61 4.33
C LEU A 164 -20.48 -9.49 3.58
N SER A 165 -21.43 -10.03 4.34
CA SER A 165 -22.62 -10.68 3.83
C SER A 165 -23.81 -9.73 3.93
N THR A 166 -24.43 -9.40 2.81
CA THR A 166 -25.68 -8.61 2.77
C THR A 166 -26.86 -9.56 2.86
N LEU A 167 -27.67 -9.45 3.92
CA LEU A 167 -28.85 -10.29 4.12
C LEU A 167 -30.13 -9.63 3.61
N ARG A 168 -30.19 -8.29 3.65
CA ARG A 168 -31.29 -7.50 3.07
C ARG A 168 -30.75 -6.19 2.51
N GLU A 169 -31.27 -5.77 1.37
CA GLU A 169 -31.07 -4.42 0.86
C GLU A 169 -32.30 -3.89 0.13
N SER A 170 -32.47 -2.57 0.14
CA SER A 170 -33.54 -1.87 -0.56
C SER A 170 -33.04 -0.49 -0.95
N VAL A 171 -33.34 -0.07 -2.18
CA VAL A 171 -33.09 1.30 -2.66
C VAL A 171 -34.44 1.93 -2.95
N GLY A 172 -34.75 3.05 -2.29
CA GLY A 172 -36.00 3.77 -2.48
C GLY A 172 -35.83 5.27 -2.38
N GLU A 173 -36.95 6.01 -2.28
CA GLU A 173 -36.95 7.49 -2.20
C GLU A 173 -36.12 8.06 -1.04
N PHE A 174 -35.91 7.26 0.02
CA PHE A 174 -35.14 7.66 1.21
C PHE A 174 -33.68 7.16 1.20
N GLY A 175 -33.17 6.72 0.05
CA GLY A 175 -31.79 6.24 -0.10
C GLY A 175 -31.63 4.73 0.06
N TYR A 176 -30.38 4.30 0.30
CA TYR A 176 -30.02 2.90 0.50
C TYR A 176 -30.28 2.46 1.93
N ARG A 177 -31.01 1.35 2.08
CA ARG A 177 -31.20 0.64 3.36
C ARG A 177 -30.69 -0.77 3.22
N GLY A 178 -30.05 -1.28 4.26
CA GLY A 178 -29.58 -2.66 4.23
C GLY A 178 -29.10 -3.15 5.58
N ASN A 179 -29.00 -4.47 5.70
CA ASN A 179 -28.35 -5.11 6.84
C ASN A 179 -27.68 -6.41 6.45
N GLY A 180 -26.86 -6.90 7.35
CA GLY A 180 -26.22 -8.19 7.17
C GLY A 180 -25.21 -8.52 8.25
N LYS A 181 -24.29 -9.42 7.92
CA LYS A 181 -23.20 -9.86 8.80
C LYS A 181 -21.85 -9.46 8.24
N GLU A 182 -20.89 -9.30 9.13
CA GLU A 182 -19.50 -8.97 8.84
C GLU A 182 -18.59 -9.93 9.60
N MET A 183 -17.60 -10.50 8.93
CA MET A 183 -16.51 -11.22 9.57
C MET A 183 -15.20 -10.47 9.35
N ILE A 184 -14.43 -10.32 10.43
CA ILE A 184 -13.09 -9.74 10.39
C ILE A 184 -12.07 -10.84 10.63
N ILE A 185 -11.11 -10.99 9.72
CA ILE A 185 -10.12 -12.06 9.72
C ILE A 185 -8.71 -11.45 9.67
N ASP A 186 -7.80 -11.94 10.53
CA ASP A 186 -6.40 -11.55 10.50
C ASP A 186 -5.73 -12.02 9.20
N THR A 187 -5.01 -11.10 8.54
CA THR A 187 -4.41 -11.33 7.21
C THR A 187 -3.17 -12.21 7.22
N ASN A 188 -2.67 -12.56 8.40
CA ASN A 188 -1.48 -13.38 8.59
C ASN A 188 -1.82 -14.71 9.26
N THR A 189 -2.66 -14.72 10.29
CA THR A 189 -2.96 -15.95 11.02
C THR A 189 -4.21 -16.68 10.50
N GLY A 190 -5.10 -15.96 9.80
CA GLY A 190 -6.42 -16.47 9.44
C GLY A 190 -7.39 -16.57 10.62
N GLU A 191 -7.03 -16.03 11.79
CA GLU A 191 -7.91 -15.98 12.96
C GLU A 191 -9.13 -15.09 12.70
N VAL A 192 -10.32 -15.56 13.09
CA VAL A 192 -11.54 -14.74 13.07
C VAL A 192 -11.55 -13.82 14.28
N LEU A 193 -11.26 -12.54 14.06
CA LEU A 193 -11.18 -11.51 15.09
C LEU A 193 -12.56 -11.00 15.54
N ALA A 194 -13.55 -11.03 14.65
CA ALA A 194 -14.92 -10.63 14.96
C ALA A 194 -15.95 -11.24 13.99
N LEU A 195 -17.18 -11.39 14.49
CA LEU A 195 -18.39 -11.66 13.70
C LEU A 195 -19.49 -10.70 14.18
N ASN A 196 -19.83 -9.70 13.36
CA ASN A 196 -20.72 -8.60 13.71
C ASN A 196 -21.97 -8.57 12.84
N GLU A 197 -22.98 -7.85 13.29
CA GLU A 197 -24.09 -7.41 12.44
C GLU A 197 -23.86 -5.96 11.99
N TRP A 198 -24.18 -5.65 10.75
CA TRP A 198 -24.15 -4.29 10.22
C TRP A 198 -25.53 -3.86 9.72
N ARG A 199 -25.80 -2.55 9.76
CA ARG A 199 -27.08 -1.98 9.33
C ARG A 199 -26.94 -0.53 8.86
N ILE A 200 -27.62 -0.20 7.77
CA ILE A 200 -27.80 1.14 7.22
C ILE A 200 -29.31 1.44 7.19
N ASN A 201 -29.73 2.54 7.80
CA ASN A 201 -31.13 2.95 7.97
C ASN A 201 -31.59 4.00 6.96
#